data_AF-A0A8T5ND21-F1
#
_entry.id   AF-A0A8T5ND21-F1
#
_cell.length_a   1.000
_cell.length_b   1.000
_cell.length_c   1.000
_cell.angle_alpha   90.00
_cell.angle_beta   90.00
_cell.angle_gamma   90.00
#
_symmetry.space_group_name_H-M   'P 1'
#
loop_
_entity.id
_entity.type
_entity.pdbx_description
1 polymer ?
#
loop_
_entity_poly.entity_id
_entity_poly.type
_entity_poly.pdbx_seq_one_letter_code
_entity_poly.pdbx_strand_id
1 'polypeptide(L)'
;DLDLLFSIGNVIGIAVENARLYKESKENLQKLQKAYEELQALDKMKDEFISNVSHELKTPLISIKGYGELLYDEKLDGLSDNQKKSLEVIIRNADRLTRLIDSILFISKLHAGKIEFHFESLNLDEIVQVSIEDFKRMMDKKQIVFEKDIPEISKVKGDKDRFIVMKHTPCYGSRDLRYLMP
;
A
#
# COMPACT_ATOMS: atom_id res chain seq x y z
N ASP A 1 31.49 -65.29 17.07
CA ASP A 1 32.10 -64.04 16.60
C ASP A 1 31.21 -62.87 17.04
N LEU A 2 31.56 -62.25 18.16
CA LEU A 2 30.69 -61.31 18.90
C LEU A 2 30.73 -59.90 18.28
N ASP A 3 31.88 -59.52 17.70
CA ASP A 3 32.11 -58.21 17.09
C ASP A 3 31.24 -57.98 15.84
N LEU A 4 31.01 -59.05 15.07
CA LEU A 4 30.11 -59.01 13.91
C LEU A 4 28.66 -58.73 14.34
N LEU A 5 28.20 -59.34 15.44
CA LEU A 5 26.85 -59.13 15.97
C LEU A 5 26.67 -57.70 16.49
N PHE A 6 27.66 -57.14 17.19
CA PHE A 6 27.63 -55.73 17.62
C PHE A 6 27.61 -54.77 16.42
N SER A 7 28.42 -55.04 15.39
CA SER A 7 28.49 -54.20 14.19
C SER A 7 27.16 -54.20 13.42
N ILE A 8 26.53 -55.37 13.26
CA ILE A 8 25.20 -55.48 12.63
C ILE A 8 24.14 -54.76 13.47
N GLY A 9 24.15 -54.94 14.80
CA GLY A 9 23.23 -54.25 15.71
C GLY A 9 23.31 -52.72 15.59
N ASN A 10 24.52 -52.16 15.50
CA ASN A 10 24.73 -50.72 15.31
C ASN A 10 24.17 -50.22 13.97
N VAL A 11 24.44 -50.91 12.87
CA VAL A 11 23.93 -50.54 11.54
C VAL A 11 22.40 -50.59 11.49
N ILE A 12 21.79 -51.62 12.10
CA ILE A 12 20.34 -51.74 12.21
C ILE A 12 19.77 -50.62 13.08
N GLY A 13 20.40 -50.31 14.22
CA GLY A 13 19.99 -49.21 15.10
C GLY A 13 19.98 -47.86 14.38
N ILE A 14 21.04 -47.55 13.62
CA ILE A 14 21.13 -46.34 12.80
C ILE A 14 20.04 -46.34 11.72
N ALA A 15 19.81 -47.46 11.03
CA ALA A 15 18.80 -47.54 9.98
C ALA A 15 17.37 -47.33 10.53
N VAL A 16 17.05 -47.89 11.70
CA VAL A 16 15.77 -47.70 12.38
C VAL A 16 15.59 -46.24 12.81
N GLU A 17 16.61 -45.64 13.41
CA GLU A 17 16.56 -44.23 13.82
C GLU A 17 16.43 -43.29 12.62
N ASN A 18 17.17 -43.55 11.53
CA ASN A 18 17.02 -42.81 10.28
C ASN A 18 15.60 -42.92 9.75
N ALA A 19 15.01 -44.12 9.70
CA ALA A 19 13.63 -44.32 9.24
C ALA A 19 12.63 -43.54 10.11
N ARG A 20 12.83 -43.50 11.44
CA ARG A 20 12.03 -42.69 12.38
C ARG A 20 12.15 -41.20 12.08
N LEU A 21 13.37 -40.68 11.94
CA LEU A 21 13.65 -39.29 11.61
C LEU A 21 13.07 -38.88 10.25
N TYR A 22 13.18 -39.74 9.23
CA TYR A 22 12.57 -39.50 7.92
C TYR A 22 11.05 -39.41 8.01
N LYS A 23 10.41 -40.27 8.80
CA LYS A 23 8.96 -40.22 9.02
C LYS A 23 8.55 -38.92 9.72
N GLU A 24 9.25 -38.55 10.80
CA GLU A 24 8.98 -37.32 11.56
C GLU A 24 9.17 -36.07 10.68
N SER A 25 10.26 -36.03 9.89
CA SER A 25 10.51 -34.95 8.92
C SER A 25 9.37 -34.83 7.90
N LYS A 26 8.91 -35.96 7.35
CA LYS A 26 7.79 -35.96 6.39
C LYS A 26 6.49 -35.46 7.01
N GLU A 27 6.18 -35.86 8.24
CA GLU A 27 5.00 -35.39 8.97
C GLU A 27 5.08 -33.88 9.26
N ASN A 28 6.26 -33.39 9.63
CA ASN A 28 6.50 -31.96 9.86
C ASN A 28 6.36 -31.15 8.56
N LEU A 29 6.86 -31.65 7.44
CA LEU A 29 6.67 -31.02 6.13
C LEU A 29 5.19 -30.92 5.75
N GLN A 30 4.41 -31.97 6.00
CA GLN A 30 2.97 -31.96 5.75
C GLN A 30 2.23 -30.94 6.63
N LYS A 31 2.57 -30.88 7.92
CA LYS A 31 2.00 -29.88 8.84
C LYS A 31 2.36 -28.46 8.42
N LEU A 32 3.62 -28.23 8.04
CA LEU A 32 4.10 -26.94 7.58
C LEU A 32 3.39 -26.51 6.29
N GLN A 33 3.26 -27.42 5.32
CA GLN A 33 2.55 -27.15 4.07
C GLN A 33 1.08 -26.76 4.33
N LYS A 34 0.39 -27.51 5.20
CA LYS A 34 -0.99 -27.22 5.56
C LYS A 34 -1.13 -25.85 6.26
N ALA A 35 -0.25 -25.56 7.22
CA ALA A 35 -0.25 -24.27 7.91
C ALA A 35 0.05 -23.10 6.95
N TYR A 36 0.92 -23.32 5.96
CA TYR A 36 1.23 -22.34 4.92
C TYR A 36 0.03 -22.06 4.01
N GLU A 37 -0.68 -23.10 3.57
CA GLU A 37 -1.91 -22.97 2.77
C GLU A 37 -3.02 -22.25 3.54
N GLU A 38 -3.21 -22.58 4.82
CA GLU A 38 -4.16 -21.89 5.70
C GLU A 38 -3.80 -20.40 5.87
N LEU A 39 -2.52 -20.09 6.07
CA LEU A 39 -2.04 -18.72 6.17
C LEU A 39 -2.29 -17.93 4.88
N GLN A 40 -2.00 -18.52 3.71
CA GLN A 40 -2.27 -17.89 2.42
C GLN A 40 -3.76 -17.63 2.20
N ALA A 41 -4.63 -18.57 2.59
CA ALA A 41 -6.07 -18.39 2.50
C ALA A 41 -6.56 -17.25 3.40
N LEU A 42 -6.04 -17.16 4.63
CA LEU A 42 -6.34 -16.07 5.56
C LEU A 42 -5.87 -14.72 5.02
N ASP A 43 -4.66 -14.64 4.47
CA ASP A 43 -4.15 -13.40 3.89
C ASP A 43 -4.99 -12.94 2.69
N LYS A 44 -5.43 -13.86 1.84
CA LYS A 44 -6.35 -13.55 0.73
C LYS A 44 -7.69 -13.01 1.23
N MET A 45 -8.29 -13.67 2.23
CA MET A 45 -9.56 -13.20 2.83
C MET A 45 -9.41 -11.83 3.49
N LYS A 46 -8.28 -11.57 4.16
CA LYS A 46 -7.97 -10.26 4.75
C LYS A 46 -7.94 -9.17 3.67
N ASP A 47 -7.24 -9.42 2.56
CA ASP A 47 -7.15 -8.46 1.45
C ASP A 47 -8.52 -8.17 0.82
N GLU A 48 -9.33 -9.21 0.58
CA GLU A 48 -10.68 -9.07 0.03
C GLU A 48 -11.58 -8.28 0.97
N PHE A 49 -11.53 -8.56 2.27
CA PHE A 49 -12.28 -7.84 3.30
C PHE A 49 -11.92 -6.35 3.32
N ILE A 50 -10.63 -6.02 3.36
CA ILE A 50 -10.16 -4.63 3.38
C ILE A 50 -10.59 -3.91 2.09
N SER A 51 -10.49 -4.55 0.94
CA SER A 51 -10.93 -3.97 -0.34
C SER A 51 -12.44 -3.67 -0.33
N ASN A 52 -13.26 -4.64 0.07
CA ASN A 52 -14.72 -4.50 0.07
C ASN A 52 -15.19 -3.40 1.03
N VAL A 53 -14.69 -3.42 2.28
CA VAL A 53 -15.02 -2.39 3.28
C VAL A 53 -14.59 -1.01 2.79
N SER A 54 -13.43 -0.89 2.14
CA SER A 54 -12.96 0.38 1.60
C SER A 54 -13.93 0.94 0.55
N HIS A 55 -14.42 0.11 -0.38
CA HIS A 55 -15.39 0.54 -1.40
C HIS A 55 -16.74 0.93 -0.80
N GLU A 56 -17.24 0.14 0.16
CA GLU A 56 -18.50 0.40 0.84
C GLU A 56 -18.47 1.67 1.69
N LEU A 57 -17.31 2.03 2.26
CA LEU A 57 -17.13 3.28 3.01
C LEU A 57 -16.88 4.50 2.12
N LYS A 58 -16.23 4.34 0.97
CA LYS A 58 -15.94 5.46 0.06
C LYS A 58 -17.20 6.08 -0.52
N THR A 59 -18.18 5.25 -0.89
CA THR A 59 -19.45 5.70 -1.48
C THR A 59 -20.26 6.65 -0.56
N PRO A 60 -20.59 6.31 0.69
CA PRO A 60 -21.31 7.22 1.58
C PRO A 60 -20.48 8.48 1.94
N LEU A 61 -19.15 8.38 1.99
CA LEU A 61 -18.28 9.54 2.20
C LEU A 61 -18.32 10.53 1.04
N ILE A 62 -18.33 10.03 -0.21
CA ILE A 62 -18.53 10.87 -1.40
C ILE A 62 -19.87 11.59 -1.30
N SER A 63 -20.95 10.90 -0.92
CA SER A 63 -22.27 11.53 -0.75
C SER A 63 -22.28 12.57 0.36
N ILE A 64 -21.73 12.27 1.55
CA ILE A 64 -21.64 13.22 2.68
C ILE A 64 -20.86 14.47 2.26
N LYS A 65 -19.74 14.28 1.57
CA LYS A 65 -18.94 15.37 1.03
C LYS A 65 -19.72 16.19 0.00
N GLY A 66 -20.30 15.54 -1.01
CA GLY A 66 -21.02 16.21 -2.10
C GLY A 66 -22.22 17.02 -1.60
N TYR A 67 -23.03 16.46 -0.70
CA TYR A 67 -24.12 17.22 -0.08
C TYR A 67 -23.60 18.33 0.84
N GLY A 68 -22.51 18.10 1.57
CA GLY A 68 -21.87 19.13 2.38
C GLY A 68 -21.37 20.30 1.54
N GLU A 69 -20.68 20.01 0.44
CA GLU A 69 -20.18 20.99 -0.54
C GLU A 69 -21.33 21.73 -1.21
N LEU A 70 -22.39 21.03 -1.61
CA LEU A 70 -23.59 21.65 -2.18
C LEU A 70 -24.24 22.63 -1.19
N LEU A 71 -24.41 22.25 0.07
CA LEU A 71 -24.92 23.14 1.12
C LEU A 71 -23.97 24.30 1.42
N TYR A 72 -22.67 24.15 1.19
CA TYR A 72 -21.65 25.16 1.45
C TYR A 72 -21.50 26.16 0.29
N ASP A 73 -21.51 25.69 -0.95
CA ASP A 73 -21.30 26.46 -2.18
C ASP A 73 -22.60 27.05 -2.74
N GLU A 74 -23.76 26.41 -2.53
CA GLU A 74 -25.03 26.96 -2.98
C GLU A 74 -25.49 28.11 -2.09
N LYS A 75 -26.02 29.13 -2.79
CA LYS A 75 -26.76 30.28 -2.29
C LYS A 75 -28.08 29.88 -1.60
N LEU A 76 -28.05 28.93 -0.68
CA LEU A 76 -29.13 28.73 0.27
C LEU A 76 -29.10 29.93 1.22
N ASP A 77 -29.78 31.00 0.80
CA ASP A 77 -30.08 32.14 1.65
C ASP A 77 -30.64 31.60 2.98
N GLY A 78 -29.94 31.83 4.09
CA GLY A 78 -30.39 31.41 5.43
C GLY A 78 -29.42 30.61 6.29
N LEU A 79 -28.24 30.20 5.78
CA LEU A 79 -27.22 29.57 6.65
C LEU A 79 -26.47 30.60 7.50
N SER A 80 -26.50 30.42 8.82
CA SER A 80 -25.68 31.16 9.78
C SER A 80 -24.19 30.80 9.67
N ASP A 81 -23.31 31.69 10.14
CA ASP A 81 -21.86 31.45 10.17
C ASP A 81 -21.48 30.18 10.95
N ASN A 82 -22.24 29.84 12.00
CA ASN A 82 -22.03 28.61 12.76
C ASN A 82 -22.38 27.36 11.95
N GLN A 83 -23.44 27.40 11.13
CA GLN A 83 -23.79 26.28 10.24
C GLN A 83 -22.76 26.10 9.13
N LYS A 84 -22.24 27.20 8.56
CA LYS A 84 -21.15 27.15 7.58
C LYS A 84 -19.88 26.52 8.15
N LYS A 85 -19.49 26.91 9.38
CA LYS A 85 -18.35 26.28 10.09
C LYS A 85 -18.59 24.78 10.34
N SER A 86 -19.80 24.39 10.73
CA SER A 86 -20.14 22.97 10.91
C SER A 86 -20.04 22.17 9.60
N LEU A 87 -20.52 22.73 8.48
CA LEU A 87 -20.39 22.10 7.16
C LEU A 87 -18.93 21.95 6.75
N GLU A 88 -18.11 22.98 6.94
CA GLU A 88 -16.67 22.91 6.67
C GLU A 88 -16.00 21.79 7.49
N VAL A 89 -16.38 21.62 8.76
CA VAL A 89 -15.89 20.53 9.61
C VAL A 89 -16.34 19.16 9.07
N ILE A 90 -17.58 19.01 8.63
CA ILE A 90 -18.09 17.75 8.07
C ILE A 90 -17.33 17.38 6.80
N ILE A 91 -17.21 18.32 5.84
CA ILE A 91 -16.49 18.12 4.58
C ILE A 91 -15.04 17.73 4.86
N ARG A 92 -14.36 18.47 5.73
CA ARG A 92 -12.96 18.20 6.10
C ARG A 92 -12.76 16.82 6.75
N ASN A 93 -13.71 16.38 7.58
CA ASN A 93 -13.65 15.05 8.18
C ASN A 93 -13.94 13.93 7.17
N ALA A 94 -14.85 14.15 6.22
CA ALA A 94 -15.11 13.20 5.14
C ALA A 94 -13.86 13.00 4.26
N ASP A 95 -13.17 14.10 3.93
CA ASP A 95 -11.89 14.07 3.22
C ASP A 95 -10.80 13.33 4.02
N ARG A 96 -10.71 13.61 5.33
CA ARG A 96 -9.75 12.93 6.21
C ARG A 96 -10.02 11.43 6.25
N LEU A 97 -11.27 11.01 6.37
CA LEU A 97 -11.61 9.58 6.43
C LEU A 97 -11.33 8.89 5.09
N THR A 98 -11.61 9.55 3.97
CA THR A 98 -11.28 9.05 2.63
C THR A 98 -9.77 8.77 2.50
N ARG A 99 -8.92 9.72 2.92
CA ARG A 99 -7.46 9.53 2.91
C ARG A 99 -6.99 8.36 3.79
N LEU A 100 -7.61 8.17 4.95
CA LEU A 100 -7.29 7.05 5.84
C LEU A 100 -7.66 5.70 5.22
N ILE A 101 -8.83 5.61 4.59
CA ILE A 101 -9.26 4.41 3.86
C ILE A 101 -8.29 4.10 2.71
N ASP A 102 -7.96 5.10 1.89
CA ASP A 102 -7.02 4.93 0.79
C ASP A 102 -5.62 4.48 1.28
N SER A 103 -5.19 4.97 2.45
CA SER A 103 -3.91 4.58 3.07
C SER A 103 -3.93 3.12 3.54
N ILE A 104 -5.03 2.66 4.16
CA ILE A 104 -5.18 1.26 4.59
C ILE A 104 -5.18 0.33 3.37
N LEU A 105 -5.91 0.69 2.32
CA LEU A 105 -5.95 -0.07 1.08
C LEU A 105 -4.57 -0.16 0.42
N PHE A 106 -3.83 0.95 0.41
CA PHE A 106 -2.47 0.99 -0.11
C PHE A 106 -1.54 0.03 0.66
N ILE A 107 -1.55 0.08 2.00
CA ILE A 107 -0.73 -0.80 2.84
C ILE A 107 -1.10 -2.28 2.63
N SER A 108 -2.39 -2.60 2.53
CA SER A 108 -2.84 -3.97 2.22
C SER A 108 -2.31 -4.46 0.88
N LYS A 109 -2.43 -3.64 -0.18
CA LYS A 109 -1.87 -3.97 -1.51
C LYS A 109 -0.35 -4.11 -1.49
N LEU A 110 0.34 -3.30 -0.69
CA LEU A 110 1.80 -3.34 -0.53
C LEU A 110 2.25 -4.67 0.09
N HIS A 111 1.65 -5.06 1.21
CA HIS A 111 1.98 -6.33 1.89
C HIS A 111 1.66 -7.56 1.03
N ALA A 112 0.63 -7.48 0.20
CA ALA A 112 0.28 -8.54 -0.73
C ALA A 112 1.22 -8.63 -1.96
N GLY A 113 2.19 -7.72 -2.11
CA GLY A 113 3.03 -7.64 -3.31
C GLY A 113 2.26 -7.27 -4.59
N LYS A 114 1.02 -6.76 -4.45
CA LYS A 114 0.11 -6.42 -5.56
C LYS A 114 0.27 -4.97 -6.04
N ILE A 115 1.34 -4.31 -5.63
CA ILE A 115 1.69 -2.98 -6.13
C ILE A 115 2.67 -3.16 -7.29
N GLU A 116 2.18 -2.92 -8.49
CA GLU A 116 3.03 -2.66 -9.64
C GLU A 116 3.33 -1.17 -9.70
N PHE A 117 4.62 -0.83 -9.80
CA PHE A 117 5.08 0.54 -10.02
C PHE A 117 5.37 0.73 -11.50
N HIS A 118 4.76 1.75 -12.10
CA HIS A 118 4.98 2.10 -13.50
C HIS A 118 5.91 3.31 -13.56
N PHE A 119 7.21 3.03 -13.53
CA PHE A 119 8.23 4.06 -13.62
C PHE A 119 8.40 4.57 -15.06
N GLU A 120 8.04 5.81 -15.30
CA GLU A 120 8.23 6.52 -16.55
C GLU A 120 9.15 7.75 -16.39
N SER A 121 9.58 8.32 -17.52
CA SER A 121 10.35 9.57 -17.53
C SER A 121 9.38 10.74 -17.34
N LEU A 122 9.36 11.32 -16.16
CA LEU A 122 8.49 12.41 -15.77
C LEU A 122 9.19 13.76 -15.90
N ASN A 123 8.51 14.74 -16.48
CA ASN A 123 8.95 16.13 -16.47
C ASN A 123 8.43 16.83 -15.21
N LEU A 124 9.34 17.16 -14.28
CA LEU A 124 8.97 17.87 -13.04
C LEU A 124 8.30 19.22 -13.33
N ASP A 125 8.68 19.88 -14.42
CA ASP A 125 8.10 21.16 -14.83
C ASP A 125 6.59 21.05 -15.06
N GLU A 126 6.18 19.99 -15.75
CA GLU A 126 4.78 19.67 -16.08
C GLU A 126 4.01 19.22 -14.83
N ILE A 127 4.63 18.40 -13.97
CA ILE A 127 3.98 17.94 -12.72
C ILE A 127 3.69 19.12 -11.78
N VAL A 128 4.67 20.00 -11.60
CA VAL A 128 4.51 21.19 -10.76
C VAL A 128 3.49 22.15 -11.39
N GLN A 129 3.48 22.29 -12.71
CA GLN A 129 2.50 23.13 -13.42
C GLN A 129 1.07 22.64 -13.19
N VAL A 130 0.80 21.34 -13.36
CA VAL A 130 -0.52 20.74 -13.10
C VAL A 130 -0.93 20.95 -11.64
N SER A 131 0.00 20.77 -10.71
CA SER A 131 -0.27 21.01 -9.28
C SER A 131 -0.64 22.47 -9.00
N ILE A 132 0.09 23.43 -9.59
CA ILE A 132 -0.19 24.88 -9.46
C ILE A 132 -1.58 25.20 -10.02
N GLU A 133 -1.97 24.59 -11.14
CA GLU A 133 -3.30 24.76 -11.74
C GLU A 133 -4.42 24.26 -10.83
N ASP A 134 -4.24 23.10 -10.19
CA ASP A 134 -5.21 22.55 -9.23
C ASP A 134 -5.45 23.49 -8.04
N PHE A 135 -4.40 24.20 -7.58
CA PHE A 135 -4.51 25.13 -6.46
C PHE A 135 -4.89 26.57 -6.86
N LYS A 136 -5.00 26.88 -8.15
CA LYS A 136 -5.15 28.25 -8.66
C LYS A 136 -6.30 29.02 -8.03
N ARG A 137 -7.49 28.42 -7.95
CA ARG A 137 -8.67 29.03 -7.32
C ARG A 137 -8.46 29.38 -5.84
N MET A 138 -7.72 28.54 -5.12
CA MET A 138 -7.42 28.78 -3.71
C MET A 138 -6.38 29.89 -3.55
N MET A 139 -5.37 29.90 -4.42
CA MET A 139 -4.30 30.91 -4.43
C MET A 139 -4.86 32.30 -4.73
N ASP A 140 -5.74 32.42 -5.72
CA ASP A 140 -6.41 33.67 -6.08
C ASP A 140 -7.25 34.21 -4.91
N LYS A 141 -8.01 33.34 -4.23
CA LYS A 141 -8.81 33.71 -3.04
C LYS A 141 -7.96 34.19 -1.87
N LYS A 142 -6.74 33.65 -1.70
CA LYS A 142 -5.85 33.96 -0.57
C LYS A 142 -4.71 34.92 -0.91
N GLN A 143 -4.66 35.43 -2.15
CA GLN A 143 -3.57 36.27 -2.67
C GLN A 143 -2.18 35.65 -2.47
N ILE A 144 -2.07 34.33 -2.68
CA ILE A 144 -0.79 33.60 -2.57
C ILE A 144 -0.13 33.58 -3.95
N VAL A 145 1.14 33.99 -4.02
CA VAL A 145 1.96 33.91 -5.23
C VAL A 145 2.90 32.72 -5.11
N PHE A 146 2.94 31.86 -6.13
CA PHE A 146 3.93 30.79 -6.25
C PHE A 146 5.08 31.24 -7.14
N GLU A 147 6.30 31.05 -6.64
CA GLU A 147 7.52 31.17 -7.42
C GLU A 147 8.03 29.77 -7.75
N LYS A 148 8.35 29.53 -9.02
CA LYS A 148 8.82 28.25 -9.53
C LYS A 148 10.31 28.36 -9.82
N ASP A 149 11.11 27.68 -8.99
CA ASP A 149 12.54 27.53 -9.19
C ASP A 149 12.84 26.05 -9.47
N ILE A 150 12.84 25.67 -10.76
CA ILE A 150 13.10 24.30 -11.20
C ILE A 150 14.27 24.30 -12.18
N PRO A 151 15.32 23.50 -11.95
CA PRO A 151 16.46 23.37 -12.87
C PRO A 151 16.06 22.83 -14.24
N GLU A 152 16.74 23.28 -15.30
CA GLU A 152 16.46 22.99 -16.72
C GLU A 152 16.51 21.49 -17.11
N ILE A 153 17.17 20.65 -16.29
CA ILE A 153 17.19 19.18 -16.42
C ILE A 153 16.27 18.58 -15.37
N SER A 154 14.97 18.58 -15.63
CA SER A 154 13.94 18.17 -14.66
C SER A 154 13.27 16.85 -15.03
N LYS A 155 13.91 16.01 -15.86
CA LYS A 155 13.40 14.66 -16.14
C LYS A 155 13.83 13.69 -15.05
N VAL A 156 12.86 13.16 -14.32
CA VAL A 156 13.07 12.16 -13.26
C VAL A 156 12.37 10.87 -13.61
N LYS A 157 12.92 9.74 -13.15
CA LYS A 157 12.22 8.45 -13.27
C LYS A 157 11.29 8.29 -12.08
N GLY A 158 10.00 8.18 -12.31
CA GLY A 158 9.01 8.11 -11.24
C GLY A 158 7.69 7.50 -11.70
N ASP A 159 6.85 7.18 -10.73
CA ASP A 159 5.46 6.75 -10.96
C ASP A 159 4.55 7.97 -10.75
N LYS A 160 3.87 8.41 -11.81
CA LYS A 160 3.04 9.61 -11.82
C LYS A 160 1.87 9.54 -10.85
N ASP A 161 1.30 8.35 -10.68
CA ASP A 161 0.10 8.13 -9.86
C ASP A 161 0.44 8.00 -8.37
N ARG A 162 1.71 7.73 -8.04
CA ARG A 162 2.16 7.46 -6.67
C ARG A 162 3.19 8.45 -6.13
N PHE A 163 3.59 9.45 -6.92
CA PHE A 163 4.59 10.48 -6.55
C PHE A 163 5.86 9.89 -5.92
N ILE A 164 6.31 8.74 -6.41
CA ILE A 164 7.59 8.14 -6.02
C ILE A 164 8.62 8.49 -7.07
N VAL A 165 9.61 9.28 -6.68
CA VAL A 165 10.76 9.59 -7.53
C VAL A 165 11.92 8.68 -7.14
N MET A 166 12.45 7.95 -8.12
CA MET A 166 13.63 7.12 -7.91
C MET A 166 14.86 8.04 -7.85
N LYS A 167 15.47 8.19 -6.66
CA LYS A 167 16.79 8.81 -6.55
C LYS A 167 17.75 7.99 -7.41
N HIS A 168 18.46 8.66 -8.33
CA HIS A 168 19.46 8.08 -9.22
C HIS A 168 20.48 7.27 -8.40
N THR A 169 20.22 5.98 -8.23
CA THR A 169 21.17 5.01 -7.71
C THR A 169 21.53 4.17 -8.92
N PRO A 170 22.80 4.14 -9.37
CA PRO A 170 23.17 3.44 -10.59
C PRO A 170 22.90 1.95 -10.39
N CYS A 171 21.83 1.44 -11.00
CA CYS A 171 21.50 0.03 -11.02
C CYS A 171 22.47 -0.70 -11.96
N TYR A 172 23.65 -1.06 -11.46
CA TYR A 172 24.44 -2.12 -12.08
C TYR A 172 23.84 -3.47 -11.66
N GLY A 173 23.12 -4.08 -12.59
CA GLY A 173 22.72 -5.49 -12.69
C GLY A 173 22.58 -6.32 -11.40
N SER A 174 21.33 -6.57 -10.98
CA SER A 174 20.88 -7.87 -10.45
C SER A 174 19.38 -7.85 -10.23
N ARG A 175 18.71 -8.97 -10.55
CA ARG A 175 17.24 -9.19 -10.57
C ARG A 175 16.57 -9.21 -9.18
N ASP A 176 17.02 -8.40 -8.23
CA ASP A 176 16.41 -8.32 -6.90
C ASP A 176 16.20 -6.86 -6.51
N LEU A 177 15.07 -6.29 -6.92
CA LEU A 177 14.55 -5.02 -6.39
C LEU A 177 13.96 -5.27 -5.00
N ARG A 178 14.81 -5.46 -4.00
CA ARG A 178 14.41 -5.22 -2.60
C ARG A 178 14.42 -3.71 -2.38
N TYR A 179 13.23 -3.12 -2.46
CA TYR A 179 13.02 -1.73 -2.10
C TYR A 179 13.28 -1.55 -0.60
N LEU A 180 14.42 -0.94 -0.27
CA LEU A 180 14.66 -0.31 1.01
C LEU A 180 13.87 1.01 1.05
N MET A 181 12.78 1.03 1.81
CA MET A 181 12.31 2.25 2.47
C MET A 181 12.86 2.25 3.92
N PRO A 182 13.05 3.43 4.55
CA PRO A 182 13.74 3.57 5.84
C PRO A 182 13.16 2.72 6.97
#